data_AF-B7R2P0-F1
#
_entry.id   AF-B7R2P0-F1
#
_cell.length_a   1.000
_cell.length_b   1.000
_cell.length_c   1.000
_cell.angle_alpha   90.00
_cell.angle_beta   90.00
_cell.angle_gamma   90.00
#
_symmetry.space_group_name_H-M   'P 1'
#
loop_
_entity.id
_entity.type
_entity.pdbx_description
1 polymer ?
#
loop_
_entity_poly.entity_id
_entity_poly.type
_entity_poly.pdbx_seq_one_letter_code
_entity_poly.pdbx_strand_id
1 'polypeptide(L)'
;MDEVLLPRERRDAVVFIGVDAADNVEFVKVYAVSEEKAREALEKFFNARGLFPADYRLVSSGPEDVRGKGAITTRTETSLSSALARLGLKLLSNGVLHLEGAETVYQLTLVSEELYERILGKTDEGDELKLELEDVFSLGLDVIVENLRGVELSGYLPPDAKLLKEPEVSELMAIMENPERDFPVVVETKNLARYSFFEFPITLKLPPLTVEEFAAELSERLGFSVDPALFDEYPPEKLNLRNVEALVKLVDALVEKKGLGREEALSVAVRLNSAGL
;
A
#
# COMPACT_ATOMS: atom_id res chain seq x y z
N MET A 1 3.00 32.22 -21.21
CA MET A 1 4.25 31.49 -21.42
C MET A 1 4.56 30.74 -20.13
N ASP A 2 4.02 29.52 -20.05
CA ASP A 2 4.43 28.32 -19.30
C ASP A 2 5.05 28.47 -17.90
N GLU A 3 4.33 29.12 -16.98
CA GLU A 3 4.68 29.18 -15.56
C GLU A 3 4.56 27.81 -14.84
N VAL A 4 3.82 26.85 -15.41
CA VAL A 4 3.55 25.53 -14.80
C VAL A 4 4.72 24.56 -14.93
N LEU A 5 5.74 24.86 -15.76
CA LEU A 5 6.89 23.98 -15.98
C LEU A 5 8.15 24.39 -15.21
N LEU A 6 8.18 25.61 -14.64
CA LEU A 6 9.36 26.12 -13.94
C LEU A 6 9.32 25.73 -12.45
N PRO A 7 10.36 25.06 -11.93
CA PRO A 7 10.51 24.80 -10.50
C PRO A 7 10.48 26.10 -9.69
N ARG A 8 9.43 26.29 -8.89
CA ARG A 8 9.23 27.47 -8.02
C ARG A 8 8.50 27.11 -6.73
N GLU A 9 8.52 28.01 -5.78
CA GLU A 9 7.63 27.95 -4.62
C GLU A 9 6.20 28.25 -5.06
N ARG A 10 5.25 27.43 -4.60
CA ARG A 10 3.83 27.47 -4.97
C ARG A 10 2.97 27.35 -3.71
N ARG A 11 1.74 27.88 -3.81
CA ARG A 11 0.75 27.86 -2.71
C ARG A 11 -0.60 27.31 -3.15
N ASP A 12 -0.77 27.08 -4.44
CA ASP A 12 -2.02 26.67 -5.07
C ASP A 12 -1.96 25.20 -5.49
N ALA A 13 -0.95 24.82 -6.27
CA ALA A 13 -0.77 23.44 -6.74
C ALA A 13 0.71 23.14 -7.08
N VAL A 14 1.08 21.86 -7.05
CA VAL A 14 2.36 21.34 -7.56
C VAL A 14 2.10 20.09 -8.38
N VAL A 15 2.86 19.91 -9.46
CA VAL A 15 2.78 18.76 -10.36
C VAL A 15 4.08 17.99 -10.28
N PHE A 16 3.95 16.71 -9.95
CA PHE A 16 4.98 15.69 -10.00
C PHE A 16 4.81 14.87 -11.26
N ILE A 17 5.92 14.49 -11.87
CA ILE A 17 5.92 13.61 -13.04
C ILE A 17 6.97 12.51 -12.88
N GLY A 18 6.64 11.30 -13.31
CA GLY A 18 7.61 10.23 -13.53
C GLY A 18 7.95 10.15 -15.00
N VAL A 19 9.23 10.30 -15.34
CA VAL A 19 9.70 10.22 -16.73
C VAL A 19 10.60 9.01 -16.95
N ASP A 20 10.51 8.40 -18.13
CA ASP A 20 11.39 7.29 -18.51
C ASP A 20 12.79 7.78 -18.98
N ALA A 21 13.62 6.86 -19.48
CA ALA A 21 14.94 7.18 -20.00
C ALA A 21 14.93 8.01 -21.30
N ALA A 22 13.79 8.08 -21.98
CA ALA A 22 13.56 8.86 -23.20
C ALA A 22 12.84 10.20 -22.91
N ASP A 23 12.67 10.57 -21.64
CA ASP A 23 11.93 11.74 -21.16
C ASP A 23 10.42 11.72 -21.48
N ASN A 24 9.85 10.55 -21.77
CA ASN A 24 8.39 10.38 -21.89
C ASN A 24 7.74 10.49 -20.51
N VAL A 25 6.58 11.14 -20.42
CA VAL A 25 5.85 11.31 -19.17
C VAL A 25 4.93 10.10 -18.96
N GLU A 26 5.32 9.20 -18.08
CA GLU A 26 4.58 7.95 -17.81
C GLU A 26 3.66 8.05 -16.59
N PHE A 27 3.96 9.00 -15.69
CA PHE A 27 3.24 9.18 -14.45
C PHE A 27 3.05 10.67 -14.17
N VAL A 28 1.88 11.06 -13.67
CA VAL A 28 1.56 12.44 -13.27
C VAL A 28 0.83 12.41 -11.93
N LYS A 29 1.36 13.08 -10.90
CA LYS A 29 0.65 13.32 -9.65
C LYS A 29 0.54 14.82 -9.37
N VAL A 30 -0.66 15.30 -9.15
CA VAL A 30 -0.94 16.71 -8.81
C VAL A 30 -1.36 16.77 -7.36
N TYR A 31 -0.78 17.72 -6.62
CA TYR A 31 -1.24 18.12 -5.31
C TYR A 31 -1.73 19.56 -5.36
N ALA A 32 -2.89 19.85 -4.80
CA ALA A 32 -3.43 21.20 -4.78
C ALA A 32 -4.26 21.49 -3.53
N VAL A 33 -4.48 22.77 -3.23
CA VAL A 33 -5.31 23.20 -2.10
C VAL A 33 -6.80 22.89 -2.29
N SER A 34 -7.24 22.59 -3.52
CA SER A 34 -8.60 22.19 -3.85
C SER A 34 -8.64 21.36 -5.13
N GLU A 35 -9.75 20.64 -5.34
CA GLU A 35 -10.00 19.89 -6.57
C GLU A 35 -9.97 20.78 -7.82
N GLU A 36 -10.61 21.96 -7.76
CA GLU A 36 -10.61 22.93 -8.86
C GLU A 36 -9.19 23.32 -9.25
N LYS A 37 -8.31 23.56 -8.25
CA LYS A 37 -6.91 23.90 -8.48
C LYS A 37 -6.09 22.72 -9.00
N ALA A 38 -6.41 21.50 -8.58
CA ALA A 38 -5.77 20.30 -9.13
C ALA A 38 -6.10 20.13 -10.62
N ARG A 39 -7.37 20.26 -11.00
CA ARG A 39 -7.81 20.17 -12.40
C ARG A 39 -7.21 21.29 -13.25
N GLU A 40 -7.22 22.53 -12.77
CA GLU A 40 -6.60 23.67 -13.47
C GLU A 40 -5.10 23.45 -13.70
N ALA A 41 -4.38 22.94 -12.70
CA ALA A 41 -2.95 22.66 -12.81
C ALA A 41 -2.67 21.51 -13.80
N LEU A 42 -3.49 20.46 -13.76
CA LEU A 42 -3.39 19.31 -14.67
C LEU A 42 -3.62 19.73 -16.13
N GLU A 43 -4.71 20.46 -16.41
CA GLU A 43 -5.02 20.94 -17.76
C GLU A 43 -3.91 21.83 -18.32
N LYS A 44 -3.38 22.76 -17.50
CA LYS A 44 -2.26 23.60 -17.93
C LYS A 44 -1.00 22.79 -18.20
N PHE A 45 -0.73 21.77 -17.39
CA PHE A 45 0.43 20.90 -17.57
C PHE A 45 0.33 20.09 -18.88
N PHE A 46 -0.81 19.45 -19.14
CA PHE A 46 -1.04 18.66 -20.36
C PHE A 46 -0.92 19.53 -21.61
N ASN A 47 -1.56 20.70 -21.62
CA ASN A 47 -1.45 21.66 -22.72
C ASN A 47 0.00 22.13 -22.95
N ALA A 48 0.75 22.42 -21.88
CA ALA A 48 2.13 22.90 -21.99
C ALA A 48 3.11 21.82 -22.47
N ARG A 49 2.84 20.54 -22.17
CA ARG A 49 3.66 19.39 -22.62
C ARG A 49 3.19 18.78 -23.93
N GLY A 50 2.05 19.20 -24.47
CA GLY A 50 1.45 18.59 -25.66
C GLY A 50 1.01 17.14 -25.42
N LEU A 51 0.61 16.82 -24.19
CA LEU A 51 0.12 15.49 -23.81
C LEU A 51 -1.39 15.42 -24.04
N PHE A 52 -1.88 14.28 -24.51
CA PHE A 52 -3.31 14.05 -24.69
C PHE A 52 -3.89 13.36 -23.45
N PRO A 53 -4.93 13.93 -22.80
CA PRO A 53 -5.56 13.32 -21.63
C PRO A 53 -6.08 11.89 -21.85
N ALA A 54 -6.43 11.53 -23.08
CA ALA A 54 -6.94 10.21 -23.43
C ALA A 54 -5.88 9.10 -23.38
N ASP A 55 -4.59 9.46 -23.38
CA ASP A 55 -3.47 8.51 -23.29
C ASP A 55 -3.11 8.17 -21.82
N TYR A 56 -3.88 8.71 -20.86
CA TYR A 56 -3.64 8.56 -19.44
C TYR A 56 -4.90 8.09 -18.72
N ARG A 57 -4.70 7.19 -17.77
CA ARG A 57 -5.71 6.69 -16.87
C ARG A 57 -5.63 7.41 -15.54
N LEU A 58 -6.73 7.98 -15.06
CA LEU A 58 -6.86 8.42 -13.68
C LEU A 58 -6.95 7.17 -12.79
N VAL A 59 -6.02 7.04 -11.83
CA VAL A 59 -5.95 5.85 -10.97
C VAL A 59 -6.29 6.15 -9.52
N SER A 60 -6.10 7.40 -9.09
CA SER A 60 -6.38 7.83 -7.73
C SER A 60 -6.62 9.35 -7.71
N SER A 61 -7.56 9.79 -6.89
CA SER A 61 -7.85 11.18 -6.56
C SER A 61 -8.57 11.29 -5.23
N GLY A 62 -8.64 12.52 -4.72
CA GLY A 62 -9.37 12.83 -3.51
C GLY A 62 -8.53 13.58 -2.48
N PRO A 63 -9.04 13.74 -1.25
CA PRO A 63 -8.30 14.38 -0.18
C PRO A 63 -7.17 13.48 0.33
N GLU A 64 -5.96 14.01 0.41
CA GLU A 64 -4.79 13.39 1.04
C GLU A 64 -4.48 14.13 2.36
N ASP A 65 -4.26 13.35 3.42
CA ASP A 65 -3.83 13.87 4.73
C ASP A 65 -2.37 14.33 4.68
N VAL A 66 -2.15 15.59 5.04
CA VAL A 66 -0.83 16.21 5.08
C VAL A 66 -0.50 16.78 6.45
N ARG A 67 -1.22 16.37 7.51
CA ARG A 67 -0.98 16.82 8.88
C ARG A 67 0.48 16.59 9.27
N GLY A 68 1.11 17.66 9.76
CA GLY A 68 2.52 17.65 10.17
C GLY A 68 3.52 17.84 9.03
N LYS A 69 3.09 17.86 7.75
CA LYS A 69 3.94 18.24 6.62
C LYS A 69 3.99 19.77 6.50
N GLY A 70 5.20 20.34 6.40
CA GLY A 70 5.38 21.78 6.16
C GLY A 70 5.26 22.19 4.68
N ALA A 71 5.67 21.30 3.78
CA ALA A 71 5.62 21.47 2.33
C ALA A 71 5.62 20.11 1.63
N ILE A 72 5.15 20.06 0.38
CA ILE A 72 5.22 18.91 -0.51
C ILE A 72 6.29 19.16 -1.57
N THR A 73 7.27 18.26 -1.65
CA THR A 73 8.45 18.33 -2.52
C THR A 73 8.87 16.92 -2.95
N THR A 74 9.76 16.81 -3.94
CA THR A 74 10.34 15.50 -4.30
C THR A 74 11.12 14.86 -3.14
N ARG A 75 11.56 15.65 -2.16
CA ARG A 75 12.25 15.16 -0.97
C ARG A 75 11.31 14.63 0.11
N THR A 76 10.07 15.12 0.15
CA THR A 76 9.06 14.63 1.10
C THR A 76 8.29 13.45 0.54
N GLU A 77 8.26 13.32 -0.79
CA GLU A 77 7.64 12.20 -1.52
C GLU A 77 8.65 11.08 -1.79
N THR A 78 9.29 10.57 -0.72
CA THR A 78 10.35 9.55 -0.82
C THR A 78 9.83 8.20 -1.28
N SER A 79 8.67 7.77 -0.80
CA SER A 79 8.06 6.48 -1.18
C SER A 79 7.65 6.52 -2.65
N LEU A 80 6.98 7.59 -3.09
CA LEU A 80 6.67 7.79 -4.50
C LEU A 80 7.93 7.82 -5.38
N SER A 81 8.98 8.54 -4.96
CA SER A 81 10.25 8.56 -5.70
C SER A 81 10.88 7.17 -5.81
N SER A 82 10.78 6.35 -4.76
CA SER A 82 11.37 5.02 -4.70
C SER A 82 10.59 4.02 -5.55
N ALA A 83 9.25 4.07 -5.49
CA ALA A 83 8.35 3.32 -6.34
C ALA A 83 8.61 3.57 -7.83
N LEU A 84 8.67 4.85 -8.23
CA LEU A 84 8.94 5.24 -9.62
C LEU A 84 10.34 4.82 -10.07
N ALA A 85 11.37 4.99 -9.22
CA ALA A 85 12.74 4.60 -9.57
C ALA A 85 12.87 3.11 -9.88
N ARG A 86 12.15 2.25 -9.16
CA ARG A 86 12.10 0.80 -9.41
C ARG A 86 11.40 0.48 -10.74
N LEU A 87 10.45 1.29 -11.18
CA LEU A 87 9.84 1.18 -12.50
C LEU A 87 10.71 1.75 -13.64
N GLY A 88 11.94 2.19 -13.32
CA GLY A 88 12.86 2.84 -14.26
C GLY A 88 12.52 4.31 -14.53
N LEU A 89 11.67 4.92 -13.69
CA LEU A 89 11.18 6.28 -13.86
C LEU A 89 11.86 7.25 -12.91
N LYS A 90 12.14 8.45 -13.40
CA LYS A 90 12.70 9.55 -12.62
C LYS A 90 11.59 10.49 -12.17
N LEU A 91 11.44 10.66 -10.85
CA LEU A 91 10.53 11.66 -10.29
C LEU A 91 11.08 13.07 -10.49
N LEU A 92 10.28 13.93 -11.12
CA LEU A 92 10.50 15.35 -11.29
C LEU A 92 9.31 16.12 -10.72
N SER A 93 9.51 17.41 -10.39
CA SER A 93 8.44 18.29 -9.94
C SER A 93 8.60 19.69 -10.53
N ASN A 94 7.48 20.36 -10.76
CA ASN A 94 7.44 21.77 -11.15
C ASN A 94 7.55 22.75 -9.97
N GLY A 95 7.83 22.28 -8.75
CA GLY A 95 8.01 23.18 -7.62
C GLY A 95 7.92 22.55 -6.23
N VAL A 96 7.68 23.43 -5.26
CA VAL A 96 7.46 23.13 -3.85
C VAL A 96 6.10 23.71 -3.47
N LEU A 97 5.17 22.87 -3.01
CA LEU A 97 3.88 23.34 -2.48
C LEU A 97 4.02 23.60 -0.98
N HIS A 98 3.90 24.85 -0.56
CA HIS A 98 3.83 25.20 0.85
C HIS A 98 2.43 24.98 1.40
N LEU A 99 2.33 24.28 2.52
CA LEU A 99 1.05 23.86 3.08
C LEU A 99 0.46 24.87 4.07
N GLU A 100 1.26 25.80 4.60
CA GLU A 100 0.83 26.87 5.52
C GLU A 100 -0.06 26.37 6.69
N GLY A 101 0.14 25.13 7.15
CA GLY A 101 -0.65 24.51 8.22
C GLY A 101 -1.93 23.81 7.77
N ALA A 102 -2.14 23.62 6.46
CA ALA A 102 -3.21 22.80 5.92
C ALA A 102 -3.12 21.37 6.47
N GLU A 103 -4.27 20.82 6.86
CA GLU A 103 -4.39 19.43 7.31
C GLU A 103 -4.60 18.46 6.15
N THR A 104 -5.22 18.94 5.07
CA THR A 104 -5.54 18.15 3.88
C THR A 104 -5.22 18.93 2.61
N VAL A 105 -4.89 18.18 1.56
CA VAL A 105 -4.79 18.68 0.18
C VAL A 105 -5.63 17.78 -0.72
N TYR A 106 -5.96 18.25 -1.91
CA TYR A 106 -6.54 17.41 -2.94
C TYR A 106 -5.43 16.86 -3.84
N GLN A 107 -5.53 15.59 -4.23
CA GLN A 107 -4.59 14.96 -5.15
C GLN A 107 -5.29 14.37 -6.38
N LEU A 108 -4.56 14.29 -7.48
CA LEU A 108 -4.91 13.57 -8.71
C LEU A 108 -3.67 12.77 -9.14
N THR A 109 -3.84 11.48 -9.43
CA THR A 109 -2.78 10.59 -9.91
C THR A 109 -3.20 9.95 -11.21
N LEU A 110 -2.40 10.15 -12.25
CA LEU A 110 -2.59 9.62 -13.59
C LEU A 110 -1.38 8.82 -14.03
N VAL A 111 -1.63 7.76 -14.80
CA VAL A 111 -0.62 6.83 -15.32
C VAL A 111 -0.86 6.71 -16.82
N SER A 112 0.18 6.72 -17.64
CA SER A 112 0.03 6.45 -19.09
C SER A 112 -0.57 5.06 -19.30
N GLU A 113 -1.29 4.87 -20.40
CA GLU A 113 -1.78 3.53 -20.78
C GLU A 113 -0.61 2.54 -20.95
N GLU A 114 0.54 2.99 -21.46
CA GLU A 114 1.74 2.15 -21.61
C GLU A 114 2.31 1.69 -20.25
N LEU A 115 2.46 2.60 -19.29
CA LEU A 115 2.95 2.23 -17.95
C LEU A 115 1.91 1.37 -17.23
N TYR A 116 0.63 1.67 -17.40
CA TYR A 116 -0.44 0.85 -16.85
C TYR A 116 -0.39 -0.58 -17.41
N GLU A 117 -0.28 -0.73 -18.73
CA GLU A 117 -0.10 -2.03 -19.40
C GLU A 117 1.19 -2.73 -18.98
N ARG A 118 2.30 -2.02 -18.76
CA ARG A 118 3.55 -2.60 -18.24
C ARG A 118 3.43 -3.12 -16.81
N ILE A 119 2.57 -2.50 -16.00
CA ILE A 119 2.28 -2.96 -14.64
C ILE A 119 1.35 -4.19 -14.69
N LEU A 120 0.39 -4.20 -15.62
CA LEU A 120 -0.55 -5.32 -15.85
C LEU A 120 0.11 -6.54 -16.50
N GLY A 121 0.92 -6.30 -17.52
CA GLY A 121 1.57 -7.28 -18.35
C GLY A 121 2.85 -7.72 -17.66
N LYS A 122 2.76 -8.88 -16.98
CA LYS A 122 3.85 -9.74 -16.53
C LYS A 122 5.24 -9.12 -16.65
N THR A 123 5.89 -8.91 -15.52
CA THR A 123 7.34 -8.97 -15.37
C THR A 123 7.87 -10.24 -16.06
N ASP A 124 8.12 -10.14 -17.36
CA ASP A 124 8.87 -11.13 -18.12
C ASP A 124 10.30 -11.08 -17.56
N GLU A 125 10.68 -12.20 -16.95
CA GLU A 125 12.05 -12.67 -16.74
C GLU A 125 13.05 -11.66 -16.12
N GLY A 126 13.30 -11.82 -14.82
CA GLY A 126 14.69 -11.82 -14.32
C GLY A 126 15.07 -10.80 -13.26
N ASP A 127 14.29 -9.74 -13.03
CA ASP A 127 14.49 -8.86 -11.89
C ASP A 127 13.26 -8.94 -10.98
N GLU A 128 13.39 -9.63 -9.84
CA GLU A 128 12.48 -9.46 -8.72
C GLU A 128 12.58 -7.99 -8.29
N LEU A 129 11.72 -7.14 -8.86
CA LEU A 129 11.45 -5.81 -8.34
C LEU A 129 10.90 -5.99 -6.92
N LYS A 130 11.81 -5.97 -5.93
CA LYS A 130 11.46 -5.95 -4.51
C LYS A 130 10.87 -4.58 -4.18
N LEU A 131 9.60 -4.42 -4.52
CA LEU A 131 8.80 -3.30 -4.07
C LEU A 131 8.36 -3.56 -2.62
N GLU A 132 8.64 -2.63 -1.72
CA GLU A 132 8.05 -2.65 -0.38
C GLU A 132 6.57 -2.27 -0.46
N LEU A 133 5.79 -2.64 0.56
CA LEU A 133 4.33 -2.42 0.58
C LEU A 133 3.97 -0.94 0.36
N GLU A 134 4.69 -0.03 1.02
CA GLU A 134 4.47 1.43 0.90
C GLU A 134 4.66 1.91 -0.54
N ASP A 135 5.67 1.39 -1.23
CA ASP A 135 5.98 1.77 -2.59
C ASP A 135 4.88 1.30 -3.54
N VAL A 136 4.39 0.08 -3.35
CA VAL A 136 3.27 -0.46 -4.14
C VAL A 136 2.02 0.38 -3.96
N PHE A 137 1.65 0.69 -2.71
CA PHE A 137 0.43 1.43 -2.44
C PHE A 137 0.53 2.91 -2.87
N SER A 138 1.73 3.48 -2.87
CA SER A 138 1.96 4.87 -3.30
C SER A 138 1.68 5.13 -4.78
N LEU A 139 1.61 4.09 -5.61
CA LEU A 139 1.27 4.19 -7.03
C LEU A 139 -0.21 4.56 -7.26
N GLY A 140 -1.07 4.42 -6.23
CA GLY A 140 -2.49 4.72 -6.34
C GLY A 140 -3.25 3.75 -7.23
N LEU A 141 -2.78 2.50 -7.34
CA LEU A 141 -3.40 1.44 -8.13
C LEU A 141 -4.22 0.50 -7.24
N ASP A 142 -5.15 -0.24 -7.84
CA ASP A 142 -5.88 -1.31 -7.15
C ASP A 142 -4.93 -2.48 -6.84
N VAL A 143 -4.99 -2.99 -5.62
CA VAL A 143 -4.08 -4.07 -5.17
C VAL A 143 -4.87 -5.17 -4.51
N ILE A 144 -4.60 -6.42 -4.85
CA ILE A 144 -5.03 -7.57 -4.06
C ILE A 144 -3.83 -8.16 -3.32
N VAL A 145 -4.00 -8.39 -2.01
CA VAL A 145 -2.96 -8.87 -1.10
C VAL A 145 -3.40 -10.18 -0.48
N GLU A 146 -2.67 -11.26 -0.79
CA GLU A 146 -2.76 -12.52 -0.07
C GLU A 146 -1.96 -12.43 1.24
N ASN A 147 -2.61 -12.07 2.33
CA ASN A 147 -1.95 -11.79 3.61
C ASN A 147 -1.92 -13.01 4.54
N LEU A 148 -1.11 -14.01 4.18
CA LEU A 148 -0.92 -15.18 5.04
C LEU A 148 -0.01 -14.86 6.24
N ARG A 149 0.84 -13.84 6.13
CA ARG A 149 1.70 -13.37 7.23
C ARG A 149 0.94 -12.70 8.38
N GLY A 150 -0.24 -12.15 8.11
CA GLY A 150 -1.06 -11.43 9.09
C GLY A 150 -0.55 -10.02 9.42
N VAL A 151 0.15 -9.37 8.48
CA VAL A 151 0.63 -7.98 8.62
C VAL A 151 -0.56 -7.02 8.67
N GLU A 152 -0.50 -5.96 9.49
CA GLU A 152 -1.53 -4.93 9.50
C GLU A 152 -1.32 -3.96 8.32
N LEU A 153 -2.11 -4.14 7.26
CA LEU A 153 -1.94 -3.36 6.02
C LEU A 153 -2.29 -1.88 6.17
N SER A 154 -3.19 -1.53 7.11
CA SER A 154 -3.67 -0.15 7.26
C SER A 154 -2.58 0.88 7.53
N GLY A 155 -1.45 0.48 8.11
CA GLY A 155 -0.31 1.36 8.36
C GLY A 155 0.49 1.75 7.12
N TYR A 156 0.30 1.06 6.00
CA TYR A 156 1.04 1.27 4.76
C TYR A 156 0.21 1.97 3.68
N LEU A 157 -1.09 2.13 3.90
CA LEU A 157 -2.02 2.65 2.90
C LEU A 157 -1.98 4.17 2.83
N PRO A 158 -2.08 4.76 1.63
CA PRO A 158 -2.33 6.18 1.52
C PRO A 158 -3.74 6.51 2.04
N PRO A 159 -3.98 7.74 2.53
CA PRO A 159 -5.22 8.11 3.22
C PRO A 159 -6.51 7.94 2.40
N ASP A 160 -6.39 8.02 1.08
CA ASP A 160 -7.48 7.89 0.11
C ASP A 160 -7.77 6.43 -0.26
N ALA A 161 -6.87 5.49 0.01
CA ALA A 161 -7.08 4.08 -0.32
C ALA A 161 -8.16 3.43 0.55
N LYS A 162 -8.99 2.60 -0.09
CA LYS A 162 -10.01 1.81 0.60
C LYS A 162 -9.52 0.38 0.83
N LEU A 163 -9.23 0.05 2.09
CA LEU A 163 -8.94 -1.32 2.51
C LEU A 163 -10.24 -2.13 2.68
N LEU A 164 -10.33 -3.25 1.98
CA LEU A 164 -11.40 -4.24 2.11
C LEU A 164 -10.81 -5.55 2.62
N LYS A 165 -11.18 -5.97 3.84
CA LYS A 165 -10.71 -7.23 4.43
C LYS A 165 -11.74 -8.33 4.16
N GLU A 166 -11.37 -9.32 3.35
CA GLU A 166 -12.23 -10.44 2.93
C GLU A 166 -13.64 -10.04 2.43
N PRO A 167 -13.76 -9.05 1.52
CA PRO A 167 -15.06 -8.58 1.05
C PRO A 167 -15.87 -9.68 0.35
N GLU A 168 -17.19 -9.54 0.36
CA GLU A 168 -18.02 -10.37 -0.51
C GLU A 168 -17.79 -10.00 -1.98
N VAL A 169 -17.81 -11.00 -2.87
CA VAL A 169 -17.54 -10.79 -4.31
C VAL A 169 -18.50 -9.77 -4.92
N SER A 170 -19.77 -9.79 -4.52
CA SER A 170 -20.76 -8.82 -4.99
C SER A 170 -20.52 -7.39 -4.49
N GLU A 171 -19.98 -7.24 -3.27
CA GLU A 171 -19.62 -5.93 -2.73
C GLU A 171 -18.43 -5.34 -3.50
N LEU A 172 -17.41 -6.16 -3.72
CA LEU A 172 -16.23 -5.76 -4.49
C LEU A 172 -16.61 -5.42 -5.93
N MET A 173 -17.47 -6.19 -6.58
CA MET A 173 -17.97 -5.91 -7.94
C MET A 173 -18.65 -4.54 -8.03
N ALA A 174 -19.54 -4.23 -7.09
CA ALA A 174 -20.23 -2.93 -7.06
C ALA A 174 -19.25 -1.75 -6.88
N ILE A 175 -18.13 -1.95 -6.16
CA ILE A 175 -17.10 -0.93 -5.99
C ILE A 175 -16.26 -0.80 -7.28
N MET A 176 -15.80 -1.92 -7.85
CA MET A 176 -14.92 -1.94 -9.00
C MET A 176 -15.59 -1.44 -10.29
N GLU A 177 -16.89 -1.70 -10.46
CA GLU A 177 -17.67 -1.28 -11.63
C GLU A 177 -18.19 0.18 -11.53
N ASN A 178 -18.00 0.85 -10.39
CA ASN A 178 -18.46 2.23 -10.24
C ASN A 178 -17.61 3.18 -11.11
N PRO A 179 -18.16 3.79 -12.17
CA PRO A 179 -17.40 4.68 -13.05
C PRO A 179 -17.02 6.01 -12.40
N GLU A 180 -17.67 6.38 -11.30
CA GLU A 180 -17.36 7.57 -10.50
C GLU A 180 -16.33 7.26 -9.41
N ARG A 181 -15.83 6.02 -9.31
CA ARG A 181 -14.80 5.65 -8.35
C ARG A 181 -13.49 6.34 -8.70
N ASP A 182 -12.94 6.96 -7.68
CA ASP A 182 -11.78 7.81 -7.84
C ASP A 182 -10.69 7.49 -6.78
N PHE A 183 -10.86 6.45 -5.98
CA PHE A 183 -9.90 5.97 -4.98
C PHE A 183 -9.36 4.58 -5.32
N PRO A 184 -8.11 4.25 -4.94
CA PRO A 184 -7.56 2.91 -5.08
C PRO A 184 -8.18 1.94 -4.07
N VAL A 185 -8.44 0.71 -4.51
CA VAL A 185 -8.98 -0.37 -3.69
C VAL A 185 -7.88 -1.36 -3.35
N VAL A 186 -7.70 -1.60 -2.05
CA VAL A 186 -6.80 -2.65 -1.55
C VAL A 186 -7.62 -3.77 -0.94
N VAL A 187 -7.60 -4.95 -1.56
CA VAL A 187 -8.29 -6.15 -1.06
C VAL A 187 -7.30 -7.01 -0.29
N GLU A 188 -7.57 -7.23 1.00
CA GLU A 188 -6.85 -8.20 1.82
C GLU A 188 -7.61 -9.53 1.85
N THR A 189 -6.95 -10.63 1.49
CA THR A 189 -7.54 -11.97 1.58
C THR A 189 -6.53 -13.04 1.97
N LYS A 190 -7.02 -14.20 2.42
CA LYS A 190 -6.26 -15.44 2.57
C LYS A 190 -6.49 -16.41 1.40
N ASN A 191 -7.39 -16.09 0.48
CA ASN A 191 -7.75 -16.96 -0.64
C ASN A 191 -7.89 -16.15 -1.93
N LEU A 192 -6.78 -15.96 -2.64
CA LEU A 192 -6.78 -15.24 -3.92
C LEU A 192 -7.71 -15.85 -4.96
N ALA A 193 -7.88 -17.18 -4.96
CA ALA A 193 -8.69 -17.86 -5.97
C ALA A 193 -10.15 -17.39 -5.96
N ARG A 194 -10.66 -16.93 -4.80
CA ARG A 194 -12.01 -16.35 -4.66
C ARG A 194 -12.22 -15.13 -5.56
N TYR A 195 -11.17 -14.38 -5.86
CA TYR A 195 -11.21 -13.11 -6.60
C TYR A 195 -10.59 -13.21 -7.98
N SER A 196 -10.38 -14.43 -8.50
CA SER A 196 -9.78 -14.68 -9.82
C SER A 196 -10.54 -14.05 -11.00
N PHE A 197 -11.79 -13.62 -10.80
CA PHE A 197 -12.60 -12.91 -11.79
C PHE A 197 -12.28 -11.41 -11.89
N PHE A 198 -11.54 -10.85 -10.93
CA PHE A 198 -11.15 -9.45 -10.93
C PHE A 198 -9.74 -9.29 -11.50
N GLU A 199 -9.58 -8.36 -12.44
CA GLU A 199 -8.28 -7.99 -12.99
C GLU A 199 -7.64 -6.92 -12.11
N PHE A 200 -7.06 -7.34 -10.99
CA PHE A 200 -6.25 -6.46 -10.15
C PHE A 200 -4.92 -6.17 -10.86
N PRO A 201 -4.53 -4.88 -11.00
CA PRO A 201 -3.27 -4.54 -11.63
C PRO A 201 -2.06 -4.98 -10.82
N ILE A 202 -2.22 -5.13 -9.50
CA ILE A 202 -1.15 -5.62 -8.63
C ILE A 202 -1.67 -6.74 -7.75
N THR A 203 -0.97 -7.87 -7.75
CA THR A 203 -1.18 -8.99 -6.82
C THR A 203 0.06 -9.16 -5.95
N LEU A 204 -0.11 -9.00 -4.63
CA LEU A 204 0.95 -9.23 -3.64
C LEU A 204 0.67 -10.51 -2.85
N LYS A 205 1.71 -11.28 -2.58
CA LYS A 205 1.64 -12.46 -1.70
C LYS A 205 2.56 -12.27 -0.52
N LEU A 206 1.99 -12.19 0.68
CA LEU A 206 2.73 -12.14 1.94
C LEU A 206 2.71 -13.54 2.55
N PRO A 207 3.81 -14.31 2.43
CA PRO A 207 3.85 -15.69 2.91
C PRO A 207 3.69 -15.75 4.44
N PRO A 208 3.24 -16.89 5.00
CA PRO A 208 3.23 -17.09 6.44
C PRO A 208 4.64 -16.95 7.03
N LEU A 209 4.72 -16.76 8.34
CA LEU A 209 5.98 -16.77 9.08
C LEU A 209 6.59 -18.17 9.05
N THR A 210 7.91 -18.23 9.03
CA THR A 210 8.65 -19.44 9.37
C THR A 210 8.45 -19.77 10.85
N VAL A 211 8.72 -21.02 11.24
CA VAL A 211 8.62 -21.46 12.64
C VAL A 211 9.59 -20.67 13.52
N GLU A 212 10.78 -20.38 13.00
CA GLU A 212 11.80 -19.59 13.68
C GLU A 212 11.36 -18.14 13.89
N GLU A 213 10.81 -17.49 12.85
CA GLU A 213 10.27 -16.12 12.97
C GLU A 213 9.09 -16.08 13.96
N PHE A 214 8.20 -17.06 13.90
CA PHE A 214 7.05 -17.15 14.79
C PHE A 214 7.45 -17.31 16.26
N ALA A 215 8.41 -18.21 16.53
CA ALA A 215 8.95 -18.42 17.87
C ALA A 215 9.74 -17.20 18.38
N ALA A 216 10.50 -16.52 17.51
CA ALA A 216 11.21 -15.30 17.85
C ALA A 216 10.25 -14.17 18.26
N GLU A 217 9.21 -13.93 17.46
CA GLU A 217 8.19 -12.91 17.75
C GLU A 217 7.44 -13.22 19.06
N LEU A 218 7.09 -14.48 19.31
CA LEU A 218 6.50 -14.90 20.59
C LEU A 218 7.46 -14.68 21.76
N SER A 219 8.74 -14.99 21.58
CA SER A 219 9.74 -14.83 22.63
C SER A 219 9.89 -13.37 23.06
N GLU A 220 9.93 -12.47 22.08
CA GLU A 220 10.00 -11.02 22.31
C GLU A 220 8.78 -10.54 23.11
N ARG A 221 7.57 -10.92 22.69
CA ARG A 221 6.33 -10.44 23.33
C ARG A 221 6.09 -11.05 24.71
N LEU A 222 6.48 -12.31 24.91
CA LEU A 222 6.31 -13.00 26.20
C LEU A 222 7.45 -12.73 27.19
N GLY A 223 8.58 -12.21 26.72
CA GLY A 223 9.76 -11.89 27.53
C GLY A 223 10.54 -13.10 28.02
N PHE A 224 10.44 -14.25 27.34
CA PHE A 224 11.25 -15.44 27.59
C PHE A 224 11.50 -16.21 26.29
N SER A 225 12.53 -17.04 26.25
CA SER A 225 12.89 -17.80 25.04
C SER A 225 11.88 -18.90 24.76
N VAL A 226 11.29 -18.90 23.58
CA VAL A 226 10.39 -19.94 23.09
C VAL A 226 11.15 -20.89 22.18
N ASP A 227 11.05 -22.20 22.45
CA ASP A 227 11.66 -23.23 21.61
C ASP A 227 10.84 -23.40 20.31
N PRO A 228 11.45 -23.23 19.11
CA PRO A 228 10.80 -23.47 17.83
C PRO A 228 10.19 -24.87 17.70
N ALA A 229 10.76 -25.89 18.36
CA ALA A 229 10.26 -27.27 18.31
C ALA A 229 8.82 -27.43 18.85
N LEU A 230 8.31 -26.45 19.60
CA LEU A 230 6.91 -26.41 20.02
C LEU A 230 5.93 -26.28 18.84
N PHE A 231 6.41 -25.87 17.66
CA PHE A 231 5.60 -25.59 16.49
C PHE A 231 5.86 -26.54 15.31
N ASP A 232 6.61 -27.63 15.48
CA ASP A 232 6.93 -28.58 14.40
C ASP A 232 5.67 -29.18 13.75
N GLU A 233 4.62 -29.42 14.53
CA GLU A 233 3.31 -29.91 14.07
C GLU A 233 2.26 -28.79 13.93
N TYR A 234 2.67 -27.53 14.04
CA TYR A 234 1.76 -26.39 13.98
C TYR A 234 1.30 -26.15 12.54
N PRO A 235 -0.01 -25.95 12.29
CA PRO A 235 -0.49 -25.75 10.94
C PRO A 235 0.17 -24.52 10.28
N PRO A 236 0.73 -24.63 9.05
CA PRO A 236 1.41 -23.51 8.39
C PRO A 236 0.55 -22.24 8.24
N GLU A 237 -0.75 -22.40 8.01
CA GLU A 237 -1.71 -21.30 7.91
C GLU A 237 -1.90 -20.53 9.23
N LYS A 238 -1.47 -21.13 10.36
CA LYS A 238 -1.50 -20.55 11.70
C LYS A 238 -0.20 -19.86 12.08
N LEU A 239 0.87 -19.97 11.28
CA LEU A 239 2.13 -19.26 11.49
C LEU A 239 2.02 -17.83 10.97
N ASN A 240 1.34 -16.96 11.72
CA ASN A 240 1.11 -15.58 11.33
C ASN A 240 1.06 -14.64 12.55
N LEU A 241 1.29 -13.35 12.34
CA LEU A 241 1.36 -12.36 13.43
C LEU A 241 0.06 -12.26 14.25
N ARG A 242 -1.10 -12.46 13.62
CA ARG A 242 -2.39 -12.48 14.35
C ARG A 242 -2.46 -13.64 15.34
N ASN A 243 -1.89 -14.78 15.00
CA ASN A 243 -1.82 -15.93 15.89
C ASN A 243 -0.76 -15.78 16.98
N VAL A 244 0.34 -15.08 16.71
CA VAL A 244 1.26 -14.66 17.78
C VAL A 244 0.50 -13.87 18.84
N GLU A 245 -0.28 -12.87 18.44
CA GLU A 245 -1.10 -12.07 19.36
C GLU A 245 -2.14 -12.88 20.12
N ALA A 246 -2.80 -13.82 19.43
CA ALA A 246 -3.77 -14.71 20.05
C ALA A 246 -3.12 -15.59 21.13
N LEU A 247 -1.94 -16.14 20.85
CA LEU A 247 -1.19 -16.96 21.80
C LEU A 247 -0.71 -16.14 23.00
N VAL A 248 -0.19 -14.92 22.80
CA VAL A 248 0.20 -14.03 23.91
C VAL A 248 -0.99 -13.78 24.84
N LYS A 249 -2.14 -13.39 24.29
CA LYS A 249 -3.38 -13.18 25.06
C LYS A 249 -3.83 -14.43 25.81
N LEU A 250 -3.68 -15.61 25.17
CA LEU A 250 -4.07 -16.88 25.77
C LEU A 250 -3.14 -17.28 26.92
N VAL A 251 -1.82 -17.08 26.76
CA VAL A 251 -0.83 -17.31 27.80
C VAL A 251 -1.09 -16.40 29.00
N ASP A 252 -1.28 -15.10 28.78
CA ASP A 252 -1.58 -14.15 29.85
C ASP A 252 -2.86 -14.54 30.61
N ALA A 253 -3.92 -14.92 29.89
CA ALA A 253 -5.16 -15.37 30.50
C ALA A 253 -5.00 -16.67 31.32
N LEU A 254 -4.14 -17.60 30.88
CA LEU A 254 -3.85 -18.84 31.60
C LEU A 254 -3.02 -18.57 32.86
N VAL A 255 -2.04 -17.68 32.79
CA VAL A 255 -1.25 -17.26 33.95
C VAL A 255 -2.16 -16.59 34.98
N GLU A 256 -2.99 -15.62 34.56
CA GLU A 256 -3.86 -14.86 35.46
C GLU A 256 -4.97 -15.72 36.08
N LYS A 257 -5.68 -16.52 35.25
CA LYS A 257 -6.90 -17.23 35.70
C LYS A 257 -6.63 -18.63 36.25
N LYS A 258 -5.51 -19.25 35.86
CA LYS A 258 -5.18 -20.63 36.25
C LYS A 258 -3.90 -20.71 37.09
N GLY A 259 -3.17 -19.61 37.24
CA GLY A 259 -1.94 -19.57 38.04
C GLY A 259 -0.81 -20.43 37.45
N LEU A 260 -0.86 -20.72 36.14
CA LEU A 260 0.16 -21.53 35.47
C LEU A 260 1.47 -20.75 35.34
N GLY A 261 2.59 -21.47 35.32
CA GLY A 261 3.87 -20.90 34.89
C GLY A 261 3.81 -20.50 33.41
N ARG A 262 4.56 -19.47 33.00
CA ARG A 262 4.51 -18.93 31.62
C ARG A 262 4.81 -19.99 30.54
N GLU A 263 5.80 -20.84 30.76
CA GLU A 263 6.17 -21.92 29.82
C GLU A 263 5.09 -23.01 29.73
N GLU A 264 4.50 -23.38 30.87
CA GLU A 264 3.40 -24.33 30.95
C GLU A 264 2.15 -23.77 30.27
N ALA A 265 1.84 -22.49 30.53
CA ALA A 265 0.75 -21.77 29.89
C ALA A 265 0.93 -21.70 28.37
N LEU A 266 2.15 -21.48 27.87
CA LEU A 266 2.44 -21.51 26.43
C LEU A 266 2.20 -22.88 25.83
N SER A 267 2.70 -23.95 26.45
CA SER A 267 2.48 -25.32 25.97
C SER A 267 0.99 -25.66 25.88
N VAL A 268 0.20 -25.24 26.88
CA VAL A 268 -1.27 -25.39 26.86
C VAL A 268 -1.90 -24.52 25.78
N ALA A 269 -1.47 -23.26 25.63
CA ALA A 269 -1.99 -22.32 24.64
C ALA A 269 -1.76 -22.83 23.20
N VAL A 270 -0.58 -23.37 22.90
CA VAL A 270 -0.25 -23.96 21.59
C VAL A 270 -1.15 -25.15 21.30
N ARG A 271 -1.39 -26.04 22.27
CA ARG A 271 -2.29 -27.19 22.08
C ARG A 271 -3.73 -26.77 21.84
N LEU A 272 -4.21 -25.76 22.58
CA LEU A 272 -5.56 -25.21 22.41
C LEU A 272 -5.74 -24.45 21.09
N ASN A 273 -4.70 -23.77 20.61
CA ASN A 273 -4.77 -23.04 19.35
C ASN A 273 -4.57 -23.96 18.14
N SER A 274 -3.72 -25.00 18.23
CA SER A 274 -3.46 -25.96 17.16
C SER A 274 -4.65 -26.88 16.91
N ALA A 275 -5.15 -27.54 17.96
CA ALA A 275 -6.36 -28.35 17.90
C ALA A 275 -7.58 -27.43 17.95
N GLY A 276 -8.16 -27.12 16.79
CA GLY A 276 -9.53 -26.62 16.79
C GLY A 276 -10.39 -27.58 17.60
N LEU A 277 -11.19 -27.06 18.55
CA LEU A 277 -12.18 -27.86 19.27
C LEU A 277 -13.14 -28.56 18.30
#